data_AF-X0VXR1-F1
#
_entry.id   AF-X0VXR1-F1
#
_cell.length_a   1.000
_cell.length_b   1.000
_cell.length_c   1.000
_cell.angle_alpha   90.00
_cell.angle_beta   90.00
_cell.angle_gamma   90.00
#
_symmetry.space_group_name_H-M   'P 1'
#
loop_
_entity.id
_entity.type
_entity.pdbx_description
1 polymer ?
#
loop_
_entity_poly.entity_id
_entity_poly.type
_entity_poly.pdbx_seq_one_letter_code
_entity_poly.pdbx_strand_id
1 'polypeptide(L)' 'MVVELVKEKWSNVINTVTIGATKEEGGTRSSKVVVGGESTLPYLFVEGDMPNRPAIAME' A
#
# COMPACT_ATOMS: atom_id res chain seq x y z
N MET A 1 -0.62 25.36 -26.00
CA MET A 1 -1.14 25.48 -24.63
C MET A 1 -0.38 24.50 -23.75
N VAL A 2 0.09 24.93 -22.58
CA VAL A 2 0.67 24.03 -21.57
C VAL A 2 -0.45 23.57 -20.66
N VAL A 3 -0.53 22.27 -20.37
CA VAL A 3 -1.50 21.68 -19.44
C VAL A 3 -0.74 21.27 -18.19
N GLU A 4 -1.14 21.80 -17.04
CA GLU A 4 -0.61 21.40 -15.74
C GLU A 4 -1.47 20.29 -15.13
N LEU A 5 -0.83 19.30 -14.52
CA LEU A 5 -1.52 18.23 -13.82
C LEU A 5 -1.95 18.71 -12.44
N VAL A 6 -3.26 18.68 -12.17
CA VAL A 6 -3.80 18.96 -10.83
C VAL A 6 -3.40 17.83 -9.89
N LYS A 7 -2.86 18.18 -8.72
CA LYS A 7 -2.48 17.24 -7.67
C LYS A 7 -3.14 17.65 -6.36
N GLU A 8 -3.80 16.71 -5.71
CA GLU A 8 -4.39 16.93 -4.38
C GLU A 8 -3.37 16.69 -3.27
N LYS A 9 -3.54 17.34 -2.11
CA LYS A 9 -2.71 17.12 -0.93
C LYS A 9 -3.51 16.42 0.16
N TRP A 10 -3.29 15.11 0.30
CA TRP A 10 -3.96 14.28 1.29
C TRP A 10 -3.34 14.46 2.68
N SER A 11 -4.18 14.70 3.70
CA SER A 11 -3.71 14.96 5.07
C SER A 11 -3.37 13.70 5.86
N ASN A 12 -3.85 12.52 5.44
CA ASN A 12 -3.71 11.26 6.16
C ASN A 12 -3.30 10.13 5.22
N VAL A 13 -2.72 9.07 5.81
CA VAL A 13 -2.28 7.84 5.13
C VAL A 13 -3.09 6.67 5.66
N ILE A 14 -3.39 5.70 4.82
CA ILE A 14 -4.05 4.45 5.22
C ILE A 14 -3.11 3.61 6.10
N ASN A 15 -3.66 2.97 7.12
CA ASN A 15 -2.90 2.07 7.98
C ASN A 15 -2.23 0.96 7.17
N THR A 16 -0.98 0.67 7.49
CA THR A 16 -0.28 -0.49 6.95
C THR A 16 -0.51 -1.71 7.83
N VAL A 17 -0.95 -2.82 7.23
CA VAL A 17 -1.22 -4.08 7.93
C VAL A 17 -0.33 -5.17 7.38
N THR A 18 0.32 -5.90 8.29
CA THR A 18 1.15 -7.06 7.96
C THR A 18 0.41 -8.33 8.35
N ILE A 19 0.29 -9.26 7.39
CA ILE A 19 -0.40 -10.55 7.53
C ILE A 19 0.65 -11.67 7.48
N GLY A 20 0.71 -12.44 8.56
CA GLY A 20 1.64 -13.56 8.74
C GLY A 20 2.94 -13.17 9.45
N ALA A 21 3.70 -14.19 9.85
CA ALA A 21 5.01 -14.06 10.49
C ALA A 21 5.95 -15.16 10.00
N THR A 22 7.21 -14.79 9.72
CA THR A 22 8.29 -15.71 9.33
C THR A 22 8.87 -16.44 10.53
N LYS A 23 9.76 -17.42 10.30
CA LYS A 23 10.40 -18.19 11.39
C LYS A 23 11.22 -17.29 12.31
N GLU A 24 11.89 -16.29 11.74
CA GLU A 24 12.69 -15.30 12.46
C GLU A 24 11.82 -14.41 13.35
N GLU A 25 10.53 -14.28 13.03
CA GLU A 25 9.52 -13.52 13.77
C GLU A 25 8.66 -14.41 14.70
N GLY A 26 9.03 -15.68 14.87
CA GLY A 26 8.32 -16.64 15.71
C GLY A 26 7.11 -17.31 15.06
N GLY A 27 6.93 -17.17 13.75
CA GLY A 27 5.87 -17.82 12.97
C GLY A 27 6.34 -19.05 12.17
N THR A 28 5.45 -19.55 11.30
CA THR A 28 5.71 -20.71 10.43
C THR A 28 5.50 -20.40 8.95
N ARG A 29 5.13 -19.16 8.60
CA ARG A 29 4.92 -18.78 7.20
C ARG A 29 6.26 -18.59 6.51
N SER A 30 6.33 -18.93 5.22
CA SER A 30 7.52 -18.69 4.41
C SER A 30 7.73 -17.21 4.07
N SER A 31 6.66 -16.42 4.08
CA SER A 31 6.67 -14.99 3.76
C SER A 31 5.47 -14.27 4.41
N LYS A 32 5.55 -12.93 4.42
CA LYS A 32 4.48 -12.03 4.89
C LYS A 32 3.81 -11.35 3.70
N VAL A 33 2.55 -11.00 3.87
CA VAL A 33 1.83 -10.10 2.96
C VAL A 33 1.61 -8.78 3.68
N VAL A 34 2.00 -7.68 3.06
CA VAL A 34 1.78 -6.32 3.61
C VAL A 34 0.81 -5.60 2.69
N VAL A 35 -0.18 -4.94 3.26
CA VAL A 35 -1.23 -4.18 2.55
C VAL A 35 -1.43 -2.82 3.21
N GLY A 36 -1.99 -1.86 2.49
CA GLY A 36 -2.23 -0.52 3.02
C GLY A 36 -1.03 0.42 2.82
N GLY A 37 -1.05 1.56 3.52
CA GLY A 37 0.01 2.58 3.44
C GLY A 37 -0.19 3.60 2.32
N GLU A 38 -1.35 3.60 1.65
CA GLU A 38 -1.65 4.53 0.57
C GLU A 38 -1.86 5.94 1.11
N SER A 39 -1.27 6.93 0.43
CA SER A 39 -1.40 8.36 0.73
C SER A 39 -2.08 9.14 -0.41
N THR A 40 -2.84 8.43 -1.23
CA THR A 40 -3.55 8.96 -2.40
C THR A 40 -4.80 8.12 -2.71
N LEU A 41 -5.63 8.60 -3.65
CA LEU A 41 -6.73 7.81 -4.21
C LEU A 41 -6.20 6.60 -5.01
N PRO A 42 -7.03 5.56 -5.23
CA PRO A 42 -6.62 4.34 -5.92
C PRO A 42 -5.91 4.61 -7.26
N TYR A 43 -4.65 4.19 -7.34
CA TYR A 43 -3.78 4.23 -8.51
C TYR A 43 -3.38 5.63 -9.04
N LEU A 44 -3.53 6.68 -8.24
CA LEU A 44 -3.05 8.03 -8.56
C LEU A 44 -1.61 8.26 -8.08
N PHE A 45 -0.65 7.53 -8.66
CA PHE A 45 0.77 7.50 -8.24
C PHE A 45 1.52 8.83 -8.34
N VAL A 46 0.95 9.84 -9.03
CA VAL A 46 1.63 11.11 -9.29
C VAL A 46 1.45 12.11 -8.14
N GLU A 47 0.48 11.87 -7.26
CA GLU A 47 0.10 12.76 -6.15
C GLU A 47 0.14 12.09 -4.77
N GLY A 48 0.60 10.84 -4.68
CA GLY A 48 0.93 10.18 -3.42
C GLY A 48 1.44 8.76 -3.63
N ASP A 49 1.79 8.11 -2.52
CA ASP A 49 2.45 6.81 -2.49
C ASP A 49 1.44 5.67 -2.36
N MET A 50 1.78 4.54 -2.97
CA MET A 50 1.05 3.28 -2.87
C MET A 50 2.08 2.14 -2.70
N PRO A 51 2.63 1.98 -1.49
CA PRO A 51 3.82 1.16 -1.28
C PRO A 51 3.55 -0.35 -1.40
N ASN A 52 2.31 -0.78 -1.17
CA ASN A 52 1.90 -2.17 -1.20
C ASN A 52 0.86 -2.39 -2.29
N ARG A 53 1.13 -3.34 -3.20
CA ARG A 53 0.15 -3.73 -4.22
C ARG A 53 -1.05 -4.46 -3.57
N PRO A 54 -2.26 -4.34 -4.12
CA PRO A 54 -3.39 -5.17 -3.70
C PRO A 54 -3.07 -6.67 -3.78
N ALA A 55 -3.55 -7.43 -2.81
CA ALA A 55 -3.38 -8.86 -2.72
C ALA A 55 -4.72 -9.59 -2.85
N ILE A 56 -4.71 -10.77 -3.46
CA ILE A 56 -5.89 -11.63 -3.63
C ILE A 56 -5.60 -12.94 -2.91
N ALA A 57 -6.54 -13.38 -2.08
CA ALA A 57 -6.59 -14.72 -1.53
C ALA A 57 -7.64 -15.54 -2.31
N MET A 58 -7.42 -16.85 -2.42
CA MET A 58 -8.34 -17.78 -3.04
C MET A 58 -8.84 -18.76 -1.98
N GLU A 59 -10.14 -19.13 -2.06
CA GLU A 59 -10.75 -20.20 -1.24
C GLU A 59 -10.33 -21.58 -1.74
#